data_AF-A0A847KL44-F1
#
_entry.id   AF-A0A847KL44-F1
#
_cell.length_a   1.000
_cell.length_b   1.000
_cell.length_c   1.000
_cell.angle_alpha   90.00
_cell.angle_beta   90.00
_cell.angle_gamma   90.00
#
_symmetry.space_group_name_H-M   'P 1'
#
loop_
_entity.id
_entity.type
_entity.pdbx_description
1 polymer ?
#
loop_
_entity_poly.entity_id
_entity_poly.type
_entity_poly.pdbx_seq_one_letter_code
_entity_poly.pdbx_strand_id
1 'polypeptide(L)'
;MAQTIKLQINEWTARNGQTRRYINNWLEAVGFEVEFYKTGNIRSASIDGKQISNAAAGRLRGVKVWIDSDDAIHIDHWANGTERYAITPEQIRERIAALLH
;
A
#
# COMPACT_ATOMS: atom_id res chain seq x y z
N MET A 1 -5.23 18.88 -12.61
CA MET A 1 -5.70 17.66 -13.29
C MET A 1 -5.53 16.51 -12.31
N ALA A 2 -6.61 15.87 -11.85
CA ALA A 2 -6.51 14.69 -10.99
C ALA A 2 -6.13 13.50 -11.88
N GLN A 3 -4.96 12.91 -11.68
CA GLN A 3 -4.61 11.65 -12.35
C GLN A 3 -5.48 10.55 -11.73
N THR A 4 -6.28 9.87 -12.56
CA THR A 4 -6.98 8.65 -12.14
C THR A 4 -5.93 7.56 -11.90
N ILE A 5 -5.70 7.22 -10.64
CA ILE A 5 -4.77 6.13 -10.29
C ILE A 5 -5.43 4.81 -10.67
N LYS A 6 -4.81 4.05 -11.56
CA LYS A 6 -5.27 2.70 -11.92
C LYS A 6 -4.57 1.67 -11.04
N LEU A 7 -5.35 0.86 -10.32
CA LEU A 7 -4.80 -0.20 -9.48
C LEU A 7 -4.12 -1.28 -10.35
N GLN A 8 -2.87 -1.60 -10.00
CA GLN A 8 -2.08 -2.68 -10.60
C GLN A 8 -2.29 -3.95 -9.80
N ILE A 9 -3.32 -4.70 -10.19
CA ILE A 9 -3.75 -5.92 -9.52
C ILE A 9 -3.12 -7.13 -10.21
N ASN A 10 -2.41 -7.95 -9.43
CA ASN A 10 -1.91 -9.25 -9.87
C ASN A 10 -2.66 -10.35 -9.13
N GLU A 11 -3.31 -11.23 -9.89
CA GLU A 11 -4.00 -12.38 -9.33
C GLU A 11 -3.02 -13.53 -9.08
N TRP A 12 -3.17 -14.16 -7.93
CA TRP A 12 -2.42 -15.34 -7.53
C TRP A 12 -3.38 -16.36 -6.93
N THR A 13 -3.46 -17.53 -7.53
CA THR A 13 -4.22 -18.66 -6.99
C THR A 13 -3.29 -19.55 -6.17
N ALA A 14 -3.61 -19.69 -4.90
CA ALA A 14 -2.96 -20.60 -3.99
C ALA A 14 -3.21 -22.06 -4.39
N ARG A 15 -2.30 -22.95 -3.97
CA ARG A 15 -2.41 -24.39 -4.25
C ARG A 15 -3.66 -25.05 -3.64
N ASN A 16 -4.24 -24.44 -2.61
CA ASN A 16 -5.49 -24.87 -1.98
C ASN A 16 -6.75 -24.32 -2.68
N GLY A 17 -6.61 -23.61 -3.80
CA GLY A 17 -7.71 -23.03 -4.56
C GLY A 17 -8.16 -21.63 -4.13
N GLN A 18 -7.52 -21.02 -3.12
CA GLN A 18 -7.83 -19.64 -2.72
C GLN A 18 -7.23 -18.63 -3.70
N THR A 19 -8.01 -17.64 -4.12
CA THR A 19 -7.54 -16.59 -5.03
C THR A 19 -7.21 -15.32 -4.25
N ARG A 20 -6.02 -14.76 -4.49
CA ARG A 20 -5.58 -13.49 -3.92
C ARG A 20 -5.23 -12.51 -5.02
N ARG A 21 -5.81 -11.33 -4.97
CA ARG A 21 -5.57 -10.23 -5.90
C ARG A 21 -4.67 -9.19 -5.23
N TYR A 22 -3.36 -9.27 -5.46
CA TYR A 22 -2.38 -8.36 -4.86
C TYR A 22 -2.39 -7.01 -5.56
N ILE A 23 -2.47 -5.93 -4.78
CA ILE A 23 -2.44 -4.55 -5.26
C ILE A 23 -1.01 -4.05 -5.15
N ASN A 24 -0.26 -4.06 -6.25
CA ASN A 24 1.19 -3.82 -6.19
C ASN A 24 1.53 -2.34 -6.06
N ASN A 25 0.69 -1.45 -6.60
CA ASN A 25 0.81 0.00 -6.47
C ASN A 25 -0.09 0.57 -5.36
N TRP A 26 -0.42 -0.22 -4.32
CA TRP A 26 -1.27 0.26 -3.23
C TRP A 26 -0.71 1.50 -2.53
N LEU A 27 0.63 1.65 -2.48
CA LEU A 27 1.30 2.84 -1.95
C LEU A 27 0.90 4.08 -2.74
N GLU A 28 1.00 4.02 -4.07
CA GLU A 28 0.59 5.11 -4.96
C GLU A 28 -0.90 5.42 -4.78
N ALA A 29 -1.74 4.38 -4.68
CA ALA A 29 -3.17 4.51 -4.43
C ALA A 29 -3.51 5.25 -3.12
N VAL A 30 -2.64 5.18 -2.11
CA VAL A 30 -2.80 5.93 -0.86
C VAL A 30 -2.03 7.25 -0.86
N GLY A 31 -1.56 7.73 -2.00
CA GLY A 31 -0.86 9.00 -2.12
C GLY A 31 0.55 8.99 -1.52
N PHE A 32 1.17 7.80 -1.42
CA PHE A 32 2.55 7.67 -0.99
C PHE A 32 3.52 8.03 -2.12
N GLU A 33 4.40 8.98 -1.83
CA GLU A 33 5.47 9.41 -2.72
C GLU A 33 6.81 9.10 -2.05
N VAL A 34 7.75 8.54 -2.82
CA VAL A 34 9.08 8.22 -2.31
C VAL A 34 10.14 8.59 -3.34
N GLU A 35 11.17 9.27 -2.86
CA GLU A 35 12.38 9.54 -3.63
C GLU A 35 13.51 8.67 -3.13
N PHE A 36 14.37 8.23 -4.05
CA PHE A 36 15.55 7.43 -3.75
C PHE A 36 16.83 8.18 -4.10
N TYR A 37 17.87 7.95 -3.31
CA TYR A 37 19.24 8.21 -3.75
C TYR A 37 19.64 7.20 -4.82
N LYS A 38 20.70 7.53 -5.59
CA LYS A 38 21.29 6.61 -6.59
C LYS A 38 21.76 5.28 -5.99
N THR A 39 21.99 5.24 -4.67
CA THR A 39 22.37 4.04 -3.92
C THR A 39 21.18 3.14 -3.56
N GLY A 40 19.94 3.54 -3.84
CA GLY A 40 18.72 2.80 -3.49
C GLY A 40 18.16 3.11 -2.10
N ASN A 41 18.85 3.95 -1.31
CA ASN A 41 18.34 4.41 -0.02
C ASN A 41 17.22 5.44 -0.20
N ILE A 42 16.23 5.44 0.69
CA ILE A 42 15.15 6.43 0.70
C ILE A 42 15.76 7.82 1.00
N ARG A 43 15.51 8.78 0.11
CA ARG A 43 15.89 10.18 0.24
C ARG A 43 14.83 10.98 0.98
N SER A 44 13.58 10.84 0.56
CA SER A 44 12.42 11.48 1.16
C SER A 44 11.20 10.60 0.93
N ALA A 45 10.23 10.69 1.82
CA ALA A 45 8.95 10.03 1.66
C ALA A 45 7.82 10.92 2.22
N SER A 46 6.68 10.92 1.55
CA SER A 46 5.48 11.64 1.95
C SER A 46 4.22 10.80 1.69
N ILE A 47 3.16 11.10 2.43
CA ILE A 47 1.80 10.61 2.17
C ILE A 47 0.91 11.82 2.09
N ASP A 48 0.18 12.00 0.98
CA ASP A 48 -0.63 13.19 0.71
C ASP A 48 0.14 14.50 0.91
N GLY A 49 1.40 14.54 0.47
CA GLY A 49 2.30 15.68 0.67
C GLY A 49 2.78 15.91 2.11
N LYS A 50 2.35 15.12 3.09
CA LYS A 50 2.88 15.17 4.46
C LYS A 50 4.10 14.29 4.57
N GLN A 51 5.23 14.91 4.91
CA GLN A 51 6.50 14.21 5.02
C GLN A 51 6.48 13.19 6.18
N ILE A 52 7.01 12.00 5.91
CA ILE A 52 7.10 10.91 6.89
C ILE A 52 8.55 10.48 7.08
N SER A 53 8.87 9.86 8.20
CA SER A 53 10.20 9.34 8.46
C SER A 53 10.58 8.23 7.48
N ASN A 54 11.83 8.22 7.00
CA ASN A 54 12.34 7.18 6.10
C ASN A 54 12.18 5.76 6.67
N ALA A 55 12.27 5.60 7.99
CA ALA A 55 12.01 4.33 8.66
C ALA A 55 10.53 3.89 8.57
N ALA A 56 9.59 4.83 8.65
CA ALA A 56 8.17 4.54 8.46
C ALA A 56 7.89 4.17 6.99
N ALA A 57 8.48 4.91 6.05
CA ALA A 57 8.42 4.61 4.62
C ALA A 57 8.97 3.22 4.27
N GLY A 58 10.12 2.85 4.85
CA GLY A 58 10.69 1.52 4.67
C GLY A 58 9.79 0.39 5.18
N ARG A 59 9.11 0.59 6.32
CA ARG A 59 8.15 -0.38 6.85
C ARG A 59 6.90 -0.48 5.96
N LEU A 60 6.34 0.65 5.53
CA LEU A 60 5.21 0.68 4.61
C LEU A 60 5.55 -0.06 3.31
N ARG A 61 6.74 0.13 2.74
CA ARG A 61 7.16 -0.62 1.54
C ARG A 61 7.24 -2.14 1.72
N GLY A 62 7.35 -2.63 2.96
CA GLY A 62 7.29 -4.06 3.27
C GLY A 62 5.88 -4.61 3.42
N VAL A 63 4.88 -3.75 3.57
CA VAL A 63 3.47 -4.13 3.72
C VAL A 63 2.91 -4.57 2.37
N LYS A 64 2.13 -5.65 2.40
CA LYS A 64 1.43 -6.17 1.22
C LYS A 64 -0.07 -6.02 1.40
N VAL A 65 -0.74 -5.51 0.36
CA VAL A 65 -2.19 -5.38 0.35
C VAL A 65 -2.76 -6.28 -0.75
N TRP A 66 -3.76 -7.07 -0.41
CA TRP A 66 -4.40 -7.99 -1.33
C TRP A 66 -5.89 -8.15 -1.03
N ILE A 67 -6.65 -8.51 -2.05
CA ILE A 67 -8.10 -8.74 -1.96
C ILE A 67 -8.36 -10.24 -2.12
N ASP A 68 -9.19 -10.82 -1.27
CA ASP A 68 -9.65 -12.20 -1.45
C ASP A 68 -10.78 -12.28 -2.52
N SER A 69 -11.26 -13.50 -2.73
CA SER A 69 -12.41 -13.89 -3.54
C SER A 69 -13.72 -13.25 -3.06
N ASP A 70 -13.83 -12.97 -1.76
CA ASP A 70 -14.99 -12.32 -1.11
C ASP A 70 -14.93 -10.78 -1.14
N ASP A 71 -14.03 -10.21 -1.96
CA ASP A 71 -13.72 -8.77 -1.99
C ASP A 71 -13.22 -8.17 -0.65
N ALA A 72 -12.87 -9.01 0.32
CA ALA A 72 -12.24 -8.60 1.58
C ALA A 72 -10.81 -8.11 1.36
N ILE A 73 -10.48 -6.91 1.89
CA ILE A 73 -9.14 -6.31 1.80
C ILE A 73 -8.29 -6.74 2.99
N HIS A 74 -7.22 -7.47 2.70
CA HIS A 74 -6.23 -7.96 3.65
C HIS A 74 -4.93 -7.17 3.56
N ILE A 75 -4.32 -6.93 4.73
CA ILE A 75 -3.06 -6.19 4.87
C ILE A 75 -2.09 -7.10 5.63
N ASP A 76 -1.03 -7.53 4.96
CA ASP A 76 0.00 -8.44 5.47
C ASP A 76 1.30 -7.70 5.79
N HIS A 77 2.14 -8.29 6.64
CA HIS A 77 3.38 -7.69 7.17
C HIS A 77 3.20 -6.34 7.88
N TRP A 78 1.99 -6.04 8.35
CA TRP A 78 1.75 -4.87 9.19
C TRP A 78 2.40 -5.06 10.56
N ALA A 79 3.46 -4.30 10.86
CA ALA A 79 4.13 -4.43 12.16
C ALA A 79 3.20 -4.03 13.32
N ASN A 80 3.28 -4.75 14.44
CA ASN A 80 2.59 -4.40 15.68
C ASN A 80 3.02 -3.00 16.17
N GLY A 81 2.05 -2.10 16.37
CA GLY A 81 2.27 -0.70 16.75
C GLY A 81 1.87 0.28 15.64
N THR A 82 0.57 0.58 15.55
CA THR A 82 -0.05 1.52 14.61
C THR A 82 0.48 2.95 14.72
N GLU A 83 0.98 3.34 15.90
CA GLU A 83 1.51 4.68 16.19
C GLU A 83 2.78 5.05 15.39
N ARG A 84 3.42 4.07 14.75
CA ARG A 84 4.65 4.28 13.96
C ARG A 84 4.38 4.56 12.48
N TYR A 85 3.12 4.47 12.06
CA TYR A 85 2.71 4.66 10.68
C TYR A 85 1.93 5.97 10.54
N ALA A 86 2.18 6.69 9.44
CA ALA A 86 1.48 7.93 9.13
C ALA A 86 0.09 7.71 8.51
N ILE A 87 -0.28 6.45 8.24
CA ILE A 87 -1.57 6.02 7.70
C ILE A 87 -2.03 4.78 8.47
N THR A 88 -3.34 4.65 8.70
CA THR A 88 -3.92 3.49 9.38
C THR A 88 -4.37 2.40 8.38
N PRO A 89 -4.49 1.13 8.82
CA PRO A 89 -5.06 0.06 8.01
C PRO A 89 -6.46 0.38 7.48
N GLU A 90 -7.28 1.08 8.26
CA GLU A 90 -8.63 1.48 7.85
C GLU A 90 -8.60 2.50 6.71
N GLN A 91 -7.76 3.52 6.82
CA GLN A 91 -7.59 4.51 5.74
C GLN A 91 -7.11 3.86 4.44
N ILE A 92 -6.25 2.84 4.52
CA ILE A 92 -5.81 2.06 3.34
C ILE A 92 -7.01 1.37 2.69
N ARG A 93 -7.86 0.70 3.49
CA ARG A 93 -9.06 0.01 2.98
C ARG A 93 -10.03 0.97 2.32
N GLU A 94 -10.33 2.10 2.97
CA GLU A 94 -11.25 3.12 2.44
C GLU A 94 -10.78 3.67 1.10
N ARG A 95 -9.49 4.01 0.99
CA ARG A 95 -8.92 4.55 -0.26
C ARG A 95 -8.91 3.53 -1.39
N ILE A 96 -8.55 2.28 -1.08
CA ILE A 96 -8.55 1.20 -2.07
C ILE A 96 -9.97 0.90 -2.53
N ALA A 97 -10.94 0.83 -1.61
CA ALA A 97 -12.35 0.64 -1.94
C ALA A 97 -12.86 1.76 -2.85
N ALA A 98 -12.50 3.02 -2.58
CA ALA A 98 -12.86 4.16 -3.43
C ALA A 98 -12.28 4.11 -4.85
N LEU A 99 -11.23 3.33 -5.10
CA LEU A 99 -10.61 3.15 -6.43
C LEU A 99 -11.10 1.89 -7.16
N LEU A 100 -11.87 1.03 -6.49
CA LEU A 100 -12.49 -0.16 -7.08
C LEU A 100 -13.90 0.13 -7.67
N HIS A 101 -14.52 1.23 -7.28
CA HIS A 101 -15.83 1.71 -7.75
C HIS A 101 -15.69 2.78 -8.84
#